data_AF-A0A166RH07-F1
#
_entry.id   AF-A0A166RH07-F1
#
_cell.length_a   1.000
_cell.length_b   1.000
_cell.length_c   1.000
_cell.angle_alpha   90.00
_cell.angle_beta   90.00
_cell.angle_gamma   90.00
#
_symmetry.space_group_name_H-M   'P 1'
#
loop_
_entity.id
_entity.type
_entity.pdbx_description
1 polymer ?
#
loop_
_entity_poly.entity_id
_entity_poly.type
_entity_poly.pdbx_seq_one_letter_code
_entity_poly.pdbx_strand_id
1 'polypeptide(L)'
;MSKQKQLQDSIDSGLSTFTGKDSNTNKYNVQGAAVSIDNSTGYVAAIVGGRGTDDEFNRAFLAYRQPGSAIKPVFVYAPAFDNKYHPLSRVTDQYIPGGPQNDEHSYFGSVTLRYAAEMFLNTIPYILMTRLGTNKLMQYLLNMHSTGICKEDYNSISAIGGFTKGVSPVEMAGAYSTLEHDGEYTETTCIKKMTYQDGSIIVKDQKTLDRNKVYTKESAYMMTDVLKGVLSEDYATGHKLALANGQIAAGKTGTTSNNKDGWFCGYTKFYTTAVWIGADMTEEINNLYGAVYPGQIWKDYMDKIHQNLKPQDFEKPDTVVYKYINPQTGEKVDYDSGVQDMFSKPILDEIEDEKKKAEADARAKLEANYRESEPQREKEIERLLQKYESESYTSVESLDTIDSLRDSINHLIGQIIDVDKANLYKDRLDKRSSELKSSRDKWENIKQNQEKERQLKIDENNSEVERINKQKQLLREQEELQQEKEQQQKEQQDNNSEEEKEAAEAVSKVQSFSSDTSKSDSNLQASVSDAVFKIDKLRNQVLQGALKQAVYDKVLLLK
;
A
#
# COMPACT_ATOMS: atom_id res chain seq x y z
N MET A 1 39.70 -30.93 14.49
CA MET A 1 39.84 -31.37 13.08
C MET A 1 40.02 -30.12 12.22
N SER A 2 40.88 -30.10 11.18
CA SER A 2 41.08 -28.90 10.36
C SER A 2 39.79 -28.52 9.61
N LYS A 3 39.55 -27.23 9.35
CA LYS A 3 38.38 -26.76 8.58
C LYS A 3 38.30 -27.42 7.20
N GLN A 4 39.45 -27.55 6.55
CA GLN A 4 39.59 -28.27 5.27
C GLN A 4 39.01 -29.69 5.33
N LYS A 5 39.38 -30.47 6.35
CA LYS A 5 38.87 -31.84 6.49
C LYS A 5 37.38 -31.84 6.80
N GLN A 6 36.90 -30.94 7.65
CA GLN A 6 35.47 -30.83 7.95
C GLN A 6 34.66 -30.51 6.70
N LEU A 7 35.14 -29.60 5.84
CA LEU A 7 34.47 -29.25 4.57
C LEU A 7 34.42 -30.45 3.61
N GLN A 8 35.54 -31.18 3.47
CA GLN A 8 35.61 -32.38 2.65
C GLN A 8 34.63 -33.46 3.17
N ASP A 9 34.66 -33.74 4.47
CA ASP A 9 33.77 -34.73 5.11
C ASP A 9 32.29 -34.36 4.90
N SER A 10 31.93 -33.07 4.98
CA SER A 10 30.58 -32.57 4.73
C SER A 10 30.13 -32.80 3.29
N ILE A 11 30.99 -32.51 2.30
CA ILE A 11 30.71 -32.76 0.87
C ILE A 11 30.53 -34.25 0.61
N ASP A 12 31.48 -35.08 1.07
CA ASP A 12 31.46 -36.51 0.79
C ASP A 12 30.26 -37.21 1.45
N SER A 13 29.94 -36.84 2.69
CA SER A 13 28.79 -37.39 3.42
C SER A 13 27.46 -36.89 2.86
N GLY A 14 27.36 -35.59 2.53
CA GLY A 14 26.13 -35.02 2.00
C GLY A 14 25.76 -35.54 0.60
N LEU A 15 26.73 -36.05 -0.15
CA LEU A 15 26.53 -36.65 -1.48
C LEU A 15 26.58 -38.18 -1.47
N SER A 16 26.60 -38.84 -0.31
CA SER A 16 26.82 -40.29 -0.20
C SER A 16 25.74 -41.14 -0.88
N THR A 17 24.52 -40.61 -1.05
CA THR A 17 23.42 -41.28 -1.76
C THR A 17 23.65 -41.38 -3.27
N PHE A 18 24.48 -40.49 -3.83
CA PHE A 18 24.88 -40.54 -5.24
C PHE A 18 26.08 -41.46 -5.41
N THR A 19 25.82 -42.72 -5.75
CA THR A 19 26.85 -43.77 -5.87
C THR A 19 27.36 -43.97 -7.30
N GLY A 20 26.68 -43.40 -8.29
CA GLY A 20 27.07 -43.50 -9.71
C GLY A 20 28.46 -42.95 -9.96
N LYS A 21 29.25 -43.69 -10.74
CA LYS A 21 30.61 -43.33 -11.13
C LYS A 21 30.81 -43.54 -12.63
N ASP A 22 31.66 -42.70 -13.20
CA ASP A 22 32.11 -42.84 -14.58
C ASP A 22 33.01 -44.09 -14.68
N SER A 23 32.72 -44.96 -15.64
CA SER A 23 33.37 -46.27 -15.75
C SER A 23 34.84 -46.18 -16.16
N ASN A 24 35.26 -45.08 -16.78
CA ASN A 24 36.62 -44.92 -17.29
C ASN A 24 37.54 -44.25 -16.25
N THR A 25 37.01 -43.27 -15.52
CA THR A 25 37.76 -42.43 -14.58
C THR A 25 37.52 -42.82 -13.12
N ASN A 26 36.52 -43.64 -12.83
CA ASN A 26 36.07 -44.01 -11.48
C ASN A 26 35.67 -42.79 -10.60
N LYS A 27 35.46 -41.63 -11.22
CA LYS A 27 34.97 -40.40 -10.58
C LYS A 27 33.48 -40.50 -10.37
N TYR A 28 32.97 -39.95 -9.26
CA TYR A 28 31.53 -39.84 -9.05
C TYR A 28 30.90 -38.94 -10.11
N ASN A 29 29.72 -39.34 -10.62
CA ASN A 29 29.00 -38.55 -11.64
C ASN A 29 28.53 -37.22 -11.08
N VAL A 30 27.85 -37.28 -9.92
CA VAL A 30 27.48 -36.11 -9.13
C VAL A 30 28.67 -35.69 -8.28
N GLN A 31 29.09 -34.44 -8.48
CA GLN A 31 30.20 -33.77 -7.84
C GLN A 31 29.72 -32.65 -6.93
N GLY A 32 30.58 -32.26 -5.99
CA GLY A 32 30.35 -31.12 -5.11
C GLY A 32 31.63 -30.33 -4.95
N ALA A 33 31.51 -29.01 -4.86
CA ALA A 33 32.63 -28.12 -4.62
C ALA A 33 32.21 -27.03 -3.63
N ALA A 34 33.15 -26.59 -2.80
CA ALA A 34 32.87 -25.57 -1.81
C ALA A 34 34.09 -24.71 -1.49
N VAL A 35 33.84 -23.46 -1.14
CA VAL A 35 34.85 -22.49 -0.68
C VAL A 35 34.35 -21.86 0.60
N SER A 36 35.22 -21.79 1.60
CA SER A 36 34.96 -21.11 2.87
C SER A 36 36.02 -20.04 3.12
N ILE A 37 35.59 -18.82 3.39
CA ILE A 37 36.41 -17.64 3.67
C ILE A 37 36.31 -17.32 5.16
N ASP A 38 37.45 -16.98 5.78
CA ASP A 38 37.50 -16.39 7.13
C ASP A 38 37.28 -14.88 7.02
N ASN A 39 36.09 -14.43 7.45
CA ASN A 39 35.66 -13.04 7.33
C ASN A 39 36.50 -12.08 8.17
N SER A 40 37.21 -12.54 9.21
CA SER A 40 38.13 -11.68 9.96
C SER A 40 39.40 -11.33 9.17
N THR A 41 39.71 -12.10 8.12
CA THR A 41 40.96 -11.97 7.36
C THR A 41 40.78 -11.78 5.86
N GLY A 42 39.63 -12.16 5.29
CA GLY A 42 39.39 -12.20 3.85
C GLY A 42 40.01 -13.40 3.12
N TYR A 43 40.76 -14.26 3.83
CA TYR A 43 41.43 -15.41 3.24
C TYR A 43 40.54 -16.65 3.14
N VAL A 44 40.79 -17.46 2.12
CA VAL A 44 40.21 -18.81 2.01
C VAL A 44 40.70 -19.68 3.17
N ALA A 45 39.76 -20.11 4.02
CA ALA A 45 39.97 -20.98 5.17
C ALA A 45 39.89 -22.48 4.82
N ALA A 46 39.11 -22.83 3.80
CA ALA A 46 38.99 -24.18 3.25
C ALA A 46 38.47 -24.13 1.80
N ILE A 47 38.91 -25.07 0.97
CA ILE A 47 38.47 -25.21 -0.43
C ILE A 47 38.42 -26.68 -0.84
N VAL A 48 37.28 -27.14 -1.35
CA VAL A 48 37.06 -28.50 -1.84
C VAL A 48 36.66 -28.45 -3.30
N GLY A 49 37.44 -29.09 -4.18
CA GLY A 49 37.25 -29.07 -5.63
C GLY A 49 36.44 -30.22 -6.22
N GLY A 50 36.03 -31.18 -5.39
CA GLY A 50 35.34 -32.39 -5.82
C GLY A 50 35.07 -33.35 -4.67
N ARG A 51 34.30 -34.40 -4.95
CA ARG A 51 34.13 -35.52 -4.02
C ARG A 51 35.37 -36.41 -4.00
N GLY A 52 35.75 -36.87 -2.82
CA GLY A 52 37.02 -37.54 -2.60
C GLY A 52 38.21 -36.60 -2.77
N THR A 53 39.43 -37.15 -2.66
CA THR A 53 40.68 -36.36 -2.67
C THR A 53 41.52 -36.53 -3.93
N ASP A 54 41.17 -37.50 -4.77
CA ASP A 54 42.02 -37.96 -5.88
C ASP A 54 41.47 -37.47 -7.23
N ASP A 55 41.23 -36.16 -7.35
CA ASP A 55 40.84 -35.49 -8.60
C ASP A 55 41.65 -34.20 -8.78
N GLU A 56 42.31 -34.07 -9.94
CA GLU A 56 43.11 -32.90 -10.30
C GLU A 56 42.24 -31.71 -10.70
N PHE A 57 41.00 -31.95 -11.16
CA PHE A 57 40.12 -30.88 -11.60
C PHE A 57 39.43 -30.21 -10.41
N ASN A 58 39.95 -29.06 -9.98
CA ASN A 58 39.38 -28.29 -8.88
C ASN A 58 38.17 -27.45 -9.34
N ARG A 59 36.97 -27.99 -9.15
CA ARG A 59 35.71 -27.32 -9.53
C ARG A 59 35.42 -26.05 -8.72
N ALA A 60 35.95 -25.91 -7.51
CA ALA A 60 35.74 -24.70 -6.73
C ALA A 60 36.37 -23.46 -7.36
N PHE A 61 37.42 -23.64 -8.17
CA PHE A 61 38.13 -22.56 -8.85
C PHE A 61 37.94 -22.57 -10.37
N LEU A 62 37.93 -23.76 -10.99
CA LEU A 62 37.98 -23.91 -12.45
C LEU A 62 36.61 -24.12 -13.12
N ALA A 63 35.58 -24.56 -12.37
CA ALA A 63 34.29 -24.87 -12.96
C ALA A 63 33.35 -23.65 -12.89
N TYR A 64 33.13 -23.02 -14.05
CA TYR A 64 32.11 -22.00 -14.23
C TYR A 64 30.76 -22.67 -14.47
N ARG A 65 29.77 -22.29 -13.67
CA ARG A 65 28.43 -22.87 -13.68
C ARG A 65 27.37 -21.78 -13.53
N GLN A 66 26.17 -22.03 -14.03
CA GLN A 66 25.06 -21.10 -13.84
C GLN A 66 24.73 -21.01 -12.35
N PRO A 67 24.72 -19.82 -11.73
CA PRO A 67 24.48 -19.66 -10.30
C PRO A 67 23.00 -19.76 -9.91
N GLY A 68 22.09 -19.68 -10.90
CA GLY A 68 20.66 -19.57 -10.66
C GLY A 68 20.32 -18.44 -9.68
N SER A 69 19.30 -18.66 -8.85
CA SER A 69 18.82 -17.68 -7.85
C SER A 69 19.83 -17.28 -6.76
N ALA A 70 20.99 -17.95 -6.65
CA ALA A 70 22.02 -17.58 -5.68
C ALA A 70 22.74 -16.27 -6.06
N ILE A 71 22.71 -15.85 -7.33
CA ILE A 71 23.36 -14.61 -7.76
C ILE A 71 22.56 -13.35 -7.40
N LYS A 72 21.21 -13.48 -7.28
CA LYS A 72 20.28 -12.34 -7.15
C LYS A 72 20.67 -11.33 -6.05
N PRO A 73 21.07 -11.75 -4.83
CA PRO A 73 21.39 -10.81 -3.75
C PRO A 73 22.56 -9.89 -4.10
N VAL A 74 23.66 -10.47 -4.59
CA VAL A 74 24.90 -9.75 -4.90
C VAL A 74 24.82 -9.01 -6.22
N PHE A 75 24.02 -9.50 -7.18
CA PHE A 75 24.00 -8.93 -8.52
C PHE A 75 22.85 -7.94 -8.78
N VAL A 76 21.73 -8.08 -8.06
CA VAL A 76 20.51 -7.30 -8.36
C VAL A 76 20.01 -6.55 -7.16
N TYR A 77 19.77 -7.21 -6.03
CA TYR A 77 19.13 -6.59 -4.88
C TYR A 77 20.04 -5.61 -4.14
N ALA A 78 21.28 -6.00 -3.80
CA ALA A 78 22.24 -5.08 -3.19
C ALA A 78 22.56 -3.88 -4.11
N PRO A 79 22.82 -4.05 -5.42
CA PRO A 79 22.89 -2.94 -6.36
C PRO A 79 21.62 -2.10 -6.44
N ALA A 80 20.43 -2.68 -6.35
CA ALA A 80 19.18 -1.90 -6.34
C ALA A 80 19.13 -0.98 -5.11
N PHE A 81 19.58 -1.45 -3.95
CA PHE A 81 19.66 -0.64 -2.74
C PHE A 81 20.63 0.54 -2.87
N ASP A 82 21.78 0.35 -3.54
CA ASP A 82 22.68 1.45 -3.90
C ASP A 82 22.07 2.45 -4.88
N ASN A 83 20.96 2.06 -5.53
CA ASN A 83 20.28 2.83 -6.56
C ASN A 83 18.88 3.26 -6.13
N LYS A 84 18.79 3.73 -4.89
CA LYS A 84 17.62 4.38 -4.28
C LYS A 84 16.43 3.46 -3.99
N TYR A 85 16.57 2.15 -4.20
CA TYR A 85 15.61 1.19 -3.64
C TYR A 85 15.94 0.89 -2.18
N HIS A 86 14.98 0.28 -1.48
CA HIS A 86 15.12 -0.19 -0.10
C HIS A 86 14.32 -1.51 0.05
N PRO A 87 14.49 -2.26 1.14
CA PRO A 87 13.82 -3.55 1.35
C PRO A 87 12.29 -3.50 1.17
N LEU A 88 11.65 -2.41 1.57
CA LEU A 88 10.21 -2.22 1.39
C LEU A 88 9.78 -1.54 0.07
N SER A 89 10.70 -1.24 -0.84
CA SER A 89 10.33 -0.74 -2.16
C SER A 89 9.40 -1.74 -2.85
N ARG A 90 8.33 -1.25 -3.48
CA ARG A 90 7.30 -2.10 -4.07
C ARG A 90 7.53 -2.28 -5.56
N VAL A 91 7.43 -3.53 -6.01
CA VAL A 91 7.47 -3.90 -7.42
C VAL A 91 6.36 -4.91 -7.68
N THR A 92 5.69 -4.78 -8.82
CA THR A 92 4.61 -5.68 -9.21
C THR A 92 5.19 -6.97 -9.79
N ASP A 93 5.00 -8.07 -9.06
CA ASP A 93 5.16 -9.44 -9.55
C ASP A 93 3.97 -9.81 -10.44
N GLN A 94 4.25 -10.04 -11.72
CA GLN A 94 3.25 -10.33 -12.74
C GLN A 94 3.88 -11.10 -13.90
N TYR A 95 3.04 -11.75 -14.71
CA TYR A 95 3.49 -12.38 -15.95
C TYR A 95 4.21 -11.39 -16.86
N ILE A 96 5.36 -11.80 -17.39
CA ILE A 96 6.15 -11.02 -18.34
C ILE A 96 6.19 -11.80 -19.66
N PRO A 97 5.54 -11.32 -20.73
CA PRO A 97 5.59 -11.98 -22.04
C PRO A 97 7.03 -12.17 -22.52
N GLY A 98 7.45 -13.43 -22.73
CA GLY A 98 8.82 -13.77 -23.11
C GLY A 98 9.87 -13.59 -22.00
N GLY A 99 9.45 -13.26 -20.79
CA GLY A 99 10.29 -13.16 -19.59
C GLY A 99 10.25 -14.43 -18.73
N PRO A 100 10.95 -14.42 -17.59
CA PRO A 100 10.98 -15.56 -16.69
C PRO A 100 9.65 -15.70 -15.92
N GLN A 101 9.39 -16.91 -15.44
CA GLN A 101 8.25 -17.24 -14.58
C GLN A 101 8.75 -17.58 -13.17
N ASN A 102 7.90 -17.37 -12.16
CA ASN A 102 8.18 -17.85 -10.80
C ASN A 102 8.06 -19.38 -10.76
N ASP A 103 8.81 -20.02 -9.86
CA ASP A 103 8.82 -21.49 -9.74
C ASP A 103 7.43 -22.06 -9.38
N GLU A 104 6.64 -21.32 -8.60
CA GLU A 104 5.25 -21.66 -8.24
C GLU A 104 4.23 -21.45 -9.38
N HIS A 105 4.65 -20.87 -10.51
CA HIS A 105 3.78 -20.48 -11.63
C HIS A 105 2.61 -19.55 -11.22
N SER A 106 2.76 -18.86 -10.09
CA SER A 106 1.83 -17.89 -9.52
C SER A 106 2.46 -16.49 -9.48
N TYR A 107 1.61 -15.47 -9.38
CA TYR A 107 2.04 -14.07 -9.26
C TYR A 107 1.35 -13.40 -8.06
N PHE A 108 2.13 -12.72 -7.25
CA PHE A 108 1.69 -12.13 -5.98
C PHE A 108 1.26 -10.66 -6.10
N GLY A 109 1.32 -10.08 -7.31
CA GLY A 109 0.97 -8.68 -7.53
C GLY A 109 2.00 -7.74 -6.89
N SER A 110 1.54 -6.68 -6.23
CA SER A 110 2.47 -5.74 -5.59
C SER A 110 3.16 -6.39 -4.38
N VAL A 111 4.48 -6.53 -4.42
CA VAL A 111 5.30 -7.11 -3.35
C VAL A 111 6.48 -6.21 -2.99
N THR A 112 7.01 -6.34 -1.77
CA THR A 112 8.24 -5.66 -1.35
C THR A 112 9.48 -6.39 -1.90
N LEU A 113 10.60 -5.67 -2.05
CA LEU A 113 11.85 -6.29 -2.45
C LEU A 113 12.37 -7.32 -1.44
N ARG A 114 12.13 -7.09 -0.14
CA ARG A 114 12.40 -8.05 0.95
C ARG A 114 11.67 -9.37 0.69
N TYR A 115 10.35 -9.31 0.59
CA TYR A 115 9.52 -10.49 0.35
C TYR A 115 9.92 -11.19 -0.94
N ALA A 116 10.14 -10.43 -2.02
CA ALA A 116 10.56 -10.99 -3.31
C ALA A 116 11.89 -11.75 -3.24
N ALA A 117 12.87 -11.22 -2.49
CA ALA A 117 14.17 -11.85 -2.31
C ALA A 117 14.07 -13.12 -1.45
N GLU A 118 13.27 -13.08 -0.37
CA GLU A 118 13.03 -14.19 0.56
C GLU A 118 12.17 -15.32 -0.05
N MET A 119 11.25 -14.98 -0.95
CA MET A 119 10.42 -15.92 -1.73
C MET A 119 11.02 -16.29 -3.08
N PHE A 120 12.23 -15.80 -3.38
CA PHE A 120 12.98 -16.19 -4.57
C PHE A 120 12.31 -15.84 -5.91
N LEU A 121 11.41 -14.85 -5.95
CA LEU A 121 10.65 -14.49 -7.16
C LEU A 121 11.59 -14.15 -8.34
N ASN A 122 11.27 -14.65 -9.54
CA ASN A 122 12.11 -14.51 -10.74
C ASN A 122 11.77 -13.23 -11.53
N THR A 123 10.53 -12.78 -11.48
CA THR A 123 10.06 -11.58 -12.20
C THR A 123 10.70 -10.30 -11.65
N ILE A 124 10.82 -10.18 -10.34
CA ILE A 124 11.30 -8.98 -9.65
C ILE A 124 12.76 -8.61 -10.02
N PRO A 125 13.75 -9.51 -9.90
CA PRO A 125 15.12 -9.18 -10.30
C PRO A 125 15.23 -8.88 -11.81
N TYR A 126 14.44 -9.56 -12.64
CA TYR A 126 14.36 -9.26 -14.08
C TYR A 126 13.84 -7.83 -14.36
N ILE A 127 12.80 -7.40 -13.63
CA ILE A 127 12.25 -6.04 -13.72
C ILE A 127 13.27 -5.02 -13.22
N LEU A 128 13.92 -5.26 -12.09
CA LEU A 128 14.93 -4.36 -11.53
C LEU A 128 16.11 -4.18 -12.50
N MET A 129 16.60 -5.27 -13.08
CA MET A 129 17.65 -5.24 -14.09
C MET A 129 17.24 -4.42 -15.31
N THR A 130 16.01 -4.57 -15.78
CA THR A 130 15.47 -3.80 -16.90
C THR A 130 15.34 -2.30 -16.58
N ARG A 131 14.94 -1.94 -15.35
CA ARG A 131 14.78 -0.55 -14.91
C ARG A 131 16.10 0.16 -14.66
N LEU A 132 17.04 -0.51 -14.02
CA LEU A 132 18.34 0.05 -13.63
C LEU A 132 19.39 -0.01 -14.75
N GLY A 133 19.19 -0.92 -15.70
CA GLY A 133 20.03 -1.10 -16.88
C GLY A 133 21.14 -2.12 -16.68
N THR A 134 21.25 -3.08 -17.60
CA THR A 134 22.18 -4.20 -17.51
C THR A 134 23.65 -3.79 -17.38
N ASN A 135 24.10 -2.80 -18.16
CA ASN A 135 25.49 -2.33 -18.11
C ASN A 135 25.88 -1.87 -16.70
N LYS A 136 24.96 -1.18 -16.02
CA LYS A 136 25.18 -0.66 -14.67
C LYS A 136 25.29 -1.79 -13.66
N LEU A 137 24.41 -2.78 -13.72
CA LEU A 137 24.43 -3.90 -12.78
C LEU A 137 25.60 -4.85 -13.04
N MET A 138 25.98 -5.09 -14.30
CA MET A 138 27.15 -5.90 -14.65
C MET A 138 28.44 -5.35 -14.05
N GLN A 139 28.55 -4.03 -13.91
CA GLN A 139 29.72 -3.41 -13.29
C GLN A 139 29.96 -3.89 -11.85
N TYR A 140 28.93 -4.25 -11.09
CA TYR A 140 29.10 -4.77 -9.73
C TYR A 140 29.81 -6.13 -9.72
N LEU A 141 29.45 -7.03 -10.64
CA LEU A 141 30.15 -8.32 -10.77
C LEU A 141 31.59 -8.14 -11.28
N LEU A 142 31.81 -7.22 -12.21
CA LEU A 142 33.15 -6.90 -12.72
C LEU A 142 34.04 -6.28 -11.63
N ASN A 143 33.48 -5.43 -10.76
CA ASN A 143 34.17 -4.86 -9.60
C ASN A 143 34.52 -5.91 -8.53
N MET A 144 33.80 -7.05 -8.51
CA MET A 144 34.12 -8.25 -7.73
C MET A 144 34.94 -9.28 -8.52
N HIS A 145 35.54 -8.86 -9.64
CA HIS A 145 36.42 -9.66 -10.49
C HIS A 145 35.79 -10.95 -11.04
N SER A 146 34.47 -10.98 -11.26
CA SER A 146 33.83 -12.10 -11.95
C SER A 146 34.30 -12.20 -13.40
N THR A 147 34.95 -13.31 -13.76
CA THR A 147 35.61 -13.48 -15.08
C THR A 147 34.83 -14.35 -16.07
N GLY A 148 33.79 -15.04 -15.60
CA GLY A 148 32.92 -15.87 -16.43
C GLY A 148 31.87 -15.11 -17.26
N ILE A 149 31.86 -13.78 -17.21
CA ILE A 149 30.86 -12.94 -17.86
C ILE A 149 31.21 -12.72 -19.33
N CYS A 150 30.26 -13.01 -20.22
CA CYS A 150 30.38 -12.84 -21.66
C CYS A 150 29.48 -11.71 -22.18
N LYS A 151 29.67 -11.29 -23.44
CA LYS A 151 28.87 -10.23 -24.09
C LYS A 151 27.39 -10.61 -24.16
N GLU A 152 27.10 -11.89 -24.37
CA GLU A 152 25.76 -12.45 -24.47
C GLU A 152 24.97 -12.31 -23.16
N ASP A 153 25.67 -12.18 -22.03
CA ASP A 153 25.06 -12.08 -20.70
C ASP A 153 24.48 -10.70 -20.41
N TYR A 154 24.75 -9.69 -21.25
CA TYR A 154 24.29 -8.30 -21.08
C TYR A 154 22.80 -8.14 -21.44
N ASN A 155 21.95 -8.93 -20.81
CA ASN A 155 20.50 -8.92 -20.91
C ASN A 155 19.84 -9.23 -19.55
N SER A 156 18.53 -8.99 -19.42
CA SER A 156 17.81 -9.11 -18.15
C SER A 156 17.68 -10.54 -17.60
N ILE A 157 17.94 -11.59 -18.39
CA ILE A 157 17.90 -13.00 -17.93
C ILE A 157 19.08 -13.32 -17.00
N SER A 158 20.22 -12.62 -17.15
CA SER A 158 21.35 -12.76 -16.21
C SER A 158 20.94 -12.46 -14.77
N ALA A 159 19.94 -11.59 -14.55
CA ALA A 159 19.42 -11.23 -13.24
C ALA A 159 18.87 -12.42 -12.44
N ILE A 160 18.50 -13.51 -13.10
CA ILE A 160 18.03 -14.75 -12.48
C ILE A 160 19.07 -15.89 -12.55
N GLY A 161 20.31 -15.59 -12.96
CA GLY A 161 21.40 -16.55 -13.06
C GLY A 161 21.53 -17.26 -14.41
N GLY A 162 20.82 -16.80 -15.45
CA GLY A 162 20.97 -17.31 -16.81
C GLY A 162 22.18 -16.71 -17.52
N PHE A 163 23.37 -17.23 -17.19
CA PHE A 163 24.65 -16.86 -17.80
C PHE A 163 25.12 -17.90 -18.82
N THR A 164 25.95 -17.47 -19.75
CA THR A 164 26.53 -18.28 -20.82
C THR A 164 27.57 -19.26 -20.26
N LYS A 165 28.53 -18.76 -19.46
CA LYS A 165 29.48 -19.61 -18.69
C LYS A 165 29.09 -19.68 -17.22
N GLY A 166 28.73 -18.53 -16.63
CA GLY A 166 28.34 -18.42 -15.24
C GLY A 166 29.50 -18.00 -14.35
N VAL A 167 29.54 -18.55 -13.14
CA VAL A 167 30.48 -18.18 -12.08
C VAL A 167 31.02 -19.43 -11.39
N SER A 168 32.18 -19.31 -10.77
CA SER A 168 32.81 -20.35 -9.98
C SER A 168 32.42 -20.25 -8.49
N PRO A 169 32.56 -21.34 -7.71
CA PRO A 169 32.32 -21.28 -6.27
C PRO A 169 33.20 -20.29 -5.51
N VAL A 170 34.45 -20.06 -5.96
CA VAL A 170 35.33 -19.04 -5.37
C VAL A 170 34.82 -17.62 -5.62
N GLU A 171 34.32 -17.31 -6.82
CA GLU A 171 33.72 -16.01 -7.13
C GLU A 171 32.46 -15.77 -6.31
N MET A 172 31.61 -16.80 -6.14
CA MET A 172 30.41 -16.72 -5.31
C MET A 172 30.75 -16.51 -3.83
N ALA A 173 31.75 -17.20 -3.29
CA ALA A 173 32.20 -17.00 -1.92
C ALA A 173 32.72 -15.57 -1.71
N GLY A 174 33.53 -15.04 -2.64
CA GLY A 174 34.00 -13.66 -2.60
C GLY A 174 32.88 -12.62 -2.68
N ALA A 175 31.90 -12.84 -3.56
CA ALA A 175 30.76 -11.95 -3.71
C ALA A 175 29.90 -11.88 -2.44
N TYR A 176 29.67 -13.02 -1.76
CA TYR A 176 28.94 -13.05 -0.49
C TYR A 176 29.76 -12.47 0.66
N SER A 177 31.09 -12.68 0.68
CA SER A 177 31.98 -12.09 1.68
C SER A 177 31.97 -10.58 1.60
N THR A 178 31.80 -10.02 0.41
CA THR A 178 31.68 -8.56 0.19
C THR A 178 30.47 -7.97 0.93
N LEU A 179 29.36 -8.70 1.06
CA LEU A 179 28.21 -8.25 1.84
C LEU A 179 28.53 -8.19 3.34
N GLU A 180 29.28 -9.18 3.86
CA GLU A 180 29.71 -9.19 5.26
C GLU A 180 30.77 -8.11 5.55
N HIS A 181 31.60 -7.79 4.57
CA HIS A 181 32.63 -6.73 4.64
C HIS A 181 32.12 -5.33 4.31
N ASP A 182 30.89 -4.99 4.69
CA ASP A 182 30.32 -3.64 4.53
C ASP A 182 30.35 -3.12 3.08
N GLY A 183 30.33 -4.03 2.11
CA GLY A 183 30.38 -3.71 0.68
C GLY A 183 31.79 -3.61 0.09
N GLU A 184 32.83 -3.96 0.84
CA GLU A 184 34.21 -3.95 0.39
C GLU A 184 34.66 -5.33 -0.12
N TYR A 185 34.88 -5.44 -1.43
CA TYR A 185 35.41 -6.65 -2.03
C TYR A 185 36.92 -6.75 -1.81
N THR A 186 37.36 -7.96 -1.47
CA THR A 186 38.78 -8.30 -1.44
C THR A 186 39.01 -9.59 -2.22
N GLU A 187 40.09 -9.65 -2.98
CA GLU A 187 40.46 -10.80 -3.83
C GLU A 187 40.41 -12.12 -3.06
N THR A 188 39.65 -13.11 -3.54
CA THR A 188 39.49 -14.37 -2.80
C THR A 188 40.70 -15.28 -3.01
N THR A 189 41.64 -15.28 -2.07
CA THR A 189 42.92 -16.01 -2.19
C THR A 189 43.30 -16.80 -0.95
N CYS A 190 44.18 -17.80 -1.13
CA CYS A 190 44.88 -18.50 -0.05
C CYS A 190 46.34 -18.04 0.10
N ILE A 191 46.83 -17.15 -0.79
CA ILE A 191 48.20 -16.64 -0.78
C ILE A 191 48.31 -15.50 0.24
N LYS A 192 49.01 -15.75 1.35
CA LYS A 192 49.17 -14.75 2.42
C LYS A 192 50.34 -13.79 2.20
N LYS A 193 51.46 -14.31 1.73
CA LYS A 193 52.69 -13.54 1.50
C LYS A 193 53.58 -14.30 0.53
N MET A 194 54.17 -13.58 -0.41
CA MET A 194 55.27 -14.10 -1.22
C MET A 194 56.46 -13.17 -1.09
N THR A 195 57.65 -13.73 -0.88
CA THR A 195 58.90 -12.98 -0.76
C THR A 195 59.97 -13.59 -1.64
N TYR A 196 60.89 -12.76 -2.11
CA TYR A 196 62.16 -13.23 -2.63
C TYR A 196 63.03 -13.81 -1.51
N GLN A 197 64.10 -14.51 -1.89
CA GLN A 197 65.08 -15.06 -0.94
C GLN A 197 65.76 -13.98 -0.10
N ASP A 198 65.91 -12.76 -0.64
CA ASP A 198 66.48 -11.61 0.07
C ASP A 198 65.51 -10.95 1.06
N GLY A 199 64.28 -11.48 1.18
CA GLY A 199 63.24 -10.98 2.08
C GLY A 199 62.37 -9.87 1.49
N SER A 200 62.64 -9.38 0.27
CA SER A 200 61.79 -8.40 -0.39
C SER A 200 60.42 -8.99 -0.75
N ILE A 201 59.37 -8.18 -0.65
CA ILE A 201 57.97 -8.64 -0.73
C ILE A 201 57.47 -8.55 -2.18
N ILE A 202 56.95 -9.66 -2.70
CA ILE A 202 56.28 -9.77 -4.01
C ILE A 202 54.78 -9.54 -3.86
N VAL A 203 54.15 -10.24 -2.91
CA VAL A 203 52.73 -10.09 -2.57
C VAL A 203 52.61 -9.80 -1.09
N LYS A 204 51.91 -8.70 -0.79
CA LYS A 204 51.61 -8.24 0.57
C LYS A 204 50.44 -9.01 1.18
N ASP A 205 50.36 -8.96 2.51
CA ASP A 205 49.22 -9.49 3.24
C ASP A 205 47.94 -8.77 2.79
N GLN A 206 46.89 -9.53 2.55
CA GLN A 206 45.59 -9.05 2.07
C GLN A 206 44.94 -8.10 3.07
N LYS A 207 45.25 -8.23 4.38
CA LYS A 207 44.87 -7.25 5.40
C LYS A 207 45.45 -5.85 5.17
N THR A 208 46.45 -5.75 4.29
CA THR A 208 47.13 -4.51 3.92
C THR A 208 46.89 -4.10 2.47
N LEU A 209 46.03 -4.82 1.74
CA LEU A 209 45.64 -4.47 0.38
C LEU A 209 44.47 -3.47 0.38
N ASP A 210 44.43 -2.64 -0.66
CA ASP A 210 43.31 -1.74 -0.92
C ASP A 210 42.07 -2.59 -1.25
N ARG A 211 41.01 -2.43 -0.45
CA ARG A 211 39.73 -3.08 -0.68
C ARG A 211 38.94 -2.28 -1.70
N ASN A 212 38.26 -2.96 -2.61
CA ASN A 212 37.43 -2.31 -3.63
C ASN A 212 36.02 -2.10 -3.08
N LYS A 213 35.56 -0.85 -2.95
CA LYS A 213 34.19 -0.57 -2.52
C LYS A 213 33.21 -0.89 -3.66
N VAL A 214 32.44 -1.96 -3.50
CA VAL A 214 31.46 -2.44 -4.47
C VAL A 214 30.05 -1.96 -4.12
N TYR A 215 29.67 -2.05 -2.84
CA TYR A 215 28.39 -1.54 -2.34
C TYR A 215 28.61 -0.42 -1.32
N THR A 216 27.57 0.36 -1.04
CA THR A 216 27.56 1.13 0.21
C THR A 216 27.36 0.21 1.42
N LYS A 217 27.89 0.62 2.58
CA LYS A 217 27.77 -0.17 3.83
C LYS A 217 26.31 -0.41 4.21
N GLU A 218 25.44 0.57 4.02
CA GLU A 218 24.02 0.44 4.28
C GLU A 218 23.31 -0.51 3.30
N SER A 219 23.67 -0.54 2.01
CA SER A 219 23.12 -1.50 1.06
C SER A 219 23.56 -2.93 1.36
N ALA A 220 24.84 -3.13 1.68
CA ALA A 220 25.38 -4.41 2.10
C ALA A 220 24.66 -4.92 3.38
N TYR A 221 24.48 -4.05 4.37
CA TYR A 221 23.79 -4.40 5.60
C TYR A 221 22.29 -4.67 5.38
N MET A 222 21.59 -3.85 4.58
CA MET A 222 20.17 -4.09 4.24
C MET A 222 19.99 -5.43 3.50
N MET A 223 20.90 -5.76 2.57
CA MET A 223 20.88 -7.07 1.92
C MET A 223 21.18 -8.21 2.91
N THR A 224 22.13 -8.01 3.82
CA THR A 224 22.41 -8.98 4.89
C THR A 224 21.17 -9.25 5.74
N ASP A 225 20.44 -8.21 6.11
CA ASP A 225 19.20 -8.35 6.87
C ASP A 225 18.09 -9.09 6.10
N VAL A 226 17.90 -8.77 4.83
CA VAL A 226 16.98 -9.52 3.95
C VAL A 226 17.40 -11.00 3.82
N LEU A 227 18.71 -11.29 3.77
CA LEU A 227 19.22 -12.66 3.70
C LEU A 227 19.15 -13.42 5.04
N LYS A 228 19.06 -12.73 6.19
CA LYS A 228 18.70 -13.38 7.46
C LYS A 228 17.27 -13.93 7.37
N GLY A 229 16.35 -13.15 6.79
CA GLY A 229 14.95 -13.55 6.56
C GLY A 229 14.81 -14.86 5.79
N VAL A 230 15.69 -15.15 4.84
CA VAL A 230 15.72 -16.43 4.09
C VAL A 230 15.87 -17.65 5.01
N LEU A 231 16.54 -17.48 6.15
CA LEU A 231 16.82 -18.54 7.13
C LEU A 231 15.91 -18.50 8.36
N SER A 232 15.25 -17.37 8.63
CA SER A 232 14.43 -17.17 9.84
C SER A 232 12.94 -17.14 9.58
N GLU A 233 12.48 -16.74 8.39
CA GLU A 233 11.06 -16.64 8.08
C GLU A 233 10.47 -17.99 7.67
N ASP A 234 9.36 -18.39 8.31
CA ASP A 234 8.74 -19.71 8.08
C ASP A 234 8.31 -19.95 6.62
N TYR A 235 7.96 -18.87 5.89
CA TYR A 235 7.59 -18.95 4.48
C TYR A 235 8.79 -19.08 3.54
N ALA A 236 10.01 -18.75 3.99
CA ALA A 236 11.19 -18.77 3.13
C ALA A 236 11.67 -20.20 2.87
N THR A 237 12.14 -20.48 1.64
CA THR A 237 12.56 -21.83 1.24
C THR A 237 13.79 -22.36 2.01
N GLY A 238 14.54 -21.46 2.66
CA GLY A 238 15.78 -21.76 3.38
C GLY A 238 15.62 -21.91 4.90
N HIS A 239 14.43 -21.74 5.48
CA HIS A 239 14.25 -21.63 6.95
C HIS A 239 14.83 -22.82 7.75
N LYS A 240 14.85 -24.01 7.16
CA LYS A 240 15.41 -25.23 7.79
C LYS A 240 16.94 -25.25 7.86
N LEU A 241 17.60 -24.24 7.32
CA LEU A 241 19.06 -24.13 7.26
C LEU A 241 19.66 -23.23 8.34
N ALA A 242 18.84 -22.72 9.28
CA ALA A 242 19.33 -22.03 10.47
C ALA A 242 20.35 -22.90 11.25
N LEU A 243 21.41 -22.28 11.77
CA LEU A 243 22.49 -22.99 12.46
C LEU A 243 22.06 -23.50 13.83
N ALA A 244 22.46 -24.73 14.18
CA ALA A 244 21.95 -25.45 15.34
C ALA A 244 22.39 -24.83 16.68
N ASN A 245 23.52 -24.11 16.69
CA ASN A 245 24.05 -23.42 17.86
C ASN A 245 23.48 -22.00 18.06
N GLY A 246 22.50 -21.58 17.25
CA GLY A 246 21.90 -20.25 17.32
C GLY A 246 22.77 -19.14 16.73
N GLN A 247 23.85 -19.49 16.01
CA GLN A 247 24.63 -18.51 15.28
C GLN A 247 23.75 -17.81 14.22
N ILE A 248 23.76 -16.48 14.23
CA ILE A 248 23.03 -15.69 13.25
C ILE A 248 23.77 -15.77 11.92
N ALA A 249 23.01 -16.13 10.88
CA ALA A 249 23.51 -16.35 9.53
C ALA A 249 22.59 -15.67 8.51
N ALA A 250 23.16 -15.36 7.36
CA ALA A 250 22.48 -14.87 6.17
C ALA A 250 22.82 -15.80 5.01
N GLY A 251 21.87 -16.11 4.14
CA GLY A 251 22.16 -17.01 3.03
C GLY A 251 21.10 -17.08 1.96
N LYS A 252 21.45 -17.75 0.86
CA LYS A 252 20.59 -17.87 -0.31
C LYS A 252 20.76 -19.22 -0.99
N THR A 253 19.63 -19.83 -1.32
CA THR A 253 19.57 -21.01 -2.19
C THR A 253 19.63 -20.58 -3.66
N GLY A 254 20.17 -21.45 -4.51
CA GLY A 254 20.12 -21.34 -5.95
C GLY A 254 19.88 -22.71 -6.59
N THR A 255 19.05 -22.73 -7.62
CA THR A 255 18.78 -23.91 -8.44
C THR A 255 18.67 -23.44 -9.88
N THR A 256 19.25 -24.16 -10.83
CA THR A 256 19.09 -23.88 -12.26
C THR A 256 17.94 -24.71 -12.86
N SER A 257 17.46 -24.33 -14.03
CA SER A 257 16.42 -25.08 -14.74
C SER A 257 16.86 -26.53 -14.98
N ASN A 258 15.91 -27.46 -14.85
CA ASN A 258 16.13 -28.91 -14.92
C ASN A 258 17.16 -29.42 -13.90
N ASN A 259 17.30 -28.74 -12.75
CA ASN A 259 18.05 -29.22 -11.59
C ASN A 259 19.49 -29.66 -11.93
N LYS A 260 20.15 -28.92 -12.81
CA LYS A 260 21.52 -29.22 -13.29
C LYS A 260 22.60 -28.75 -12.32
N ASP A 261 22.35 -27.61 -11.69
CA ASP A 261 23.23 -26.99 -10.71
C ASP A 261 22.43 -26.59 -9.47
N GLY A 262 22.92 -27.03 -8.32
CA GLY A 262 22.41 -26.64 -7.01
C GLY A 262 23.44 -25.80 -6.28
N TRP A 263 22.99 -24.71 -5.67
CA TRP A 263 23.82 -23.76 -4.94
C TRP A 263 23.26 -23.44 -3.57
N PHE A 264 24.17 -23.22 -2.63
CA PHE A 264 23.88 -22.47 -1.42
C PHE A 264 25.06 -21.57 -1.10
N CYS A 265 24.79 -20.28 -0.92
CA CYS A 265 25.79 -19.30 -0.53
C CYS A 265 25.31 -18.61 0.74
N GLY A 266 26.12 -18.66 1.80
CA GLY A 266 25.72 -18.08 3.07
C GLY A 266 26.90 -17.80 3.98
N TYR A 267 26.68 -16.92 4.95
CA TYR A 267 27.71 -16.39 5.81
C TYR A 267 27.18 -16.06 7.20
N THR A 268 28.12 -16.01 8.14
CA THR A 268 27.96 -15.46 9.49
C THR A 268 28.93 -14.31 9.65
N LYS A 269 29.00 -13.69 10.83
CA LYS A 269 30.07 -12.72 11.12
C LYS A 269 31.49 -13.33 11.03
N PHE A 270 31.63 -14.66 11.09
CA PHE A 270 32.93 -15.33 11.16
C PHE A 270 33.39 -15.94 9.84
N TYR A 271 32.46 -16.55 9.09
CA TYR A 271 32.82 -17.26 7.86
C TYR A 271 31.77 -17.07 6.76
N THR A 272 32.25 -16.98 5.53
CA THR A 272 31.42 -17.05 4.31
C THR A 272 31.69 -18.36 3.60
N THR A 273 30.64 -19.10 3.24
CA THR A 273 30.78 -20.38 2.53
C THR A 273 29.84 -20.47 1.35
N ALA A 274 30.37 -20.83 0.17
CA ALA A 274 29.61 -21.15 -1.03
C ALA A 274 29.76 -22.64 -1.34
N VAL A 275 28.64 -23.32 -1.62
CA VAL A 275 28.58 -24.75 -1.96
C VAL A 275 27.86 -24.89 -3.30
N TRP A 276 28.49 -25.60 -4.23
CA TRP A 276 27.93 -26.01 -5.52
C TRP A 276 27.84 -27.54 -5.60
N ILE A 277 26.80 -28.02 -6.27
CA ILE A 277 26.60 -29.43 -6.61
C ILE A 277 26.13 -29.51 -8.05
N GLY A 278 26.68 -30.46 -8.81
CA GLY A 278 26.34 -30.67 -10.21
C GLY A 278 27.14 -31.83 -10.79
N ALA A 279 27.11 -31.97 -12.11
CA ALA A 279 27.89 -32.97 -12.85
C ALA A 279 28.82 -32.29 -13.86
N ASP A 280 29.99 -32.86 -14.11
CA ASP A 280 30.96 -32.32 -15.07
C ASP A 280 30.35 -32.16 -16.46
N MET A 281 29.76 -33.25 -16.94
CA MET A 281 28.87 -33.22 -18.09
C MET A 281 27.48 -32.83 -17.59
N THR A 282 27.00 -31.67 -18.01
CA THR A 282 25.74 -31.11 -17.52
C THR A 282 24.58 -32.06 -17.78
N GLU A 283 23.99 -32.58 -16.70
CA GLU A 283 22.83 -33.45 -16.71
C GLU A 283 21.86 -33.04 -15.60
N GLU A 284 20.61 -33.45 -15.74
CA GLU A 284 19.60 -33.27 -14.70
C GLU A 284 19.88 -34.22 -13.53
N ILE A 285 19.90 -33.67 -12.31
CA ILE A 285 20.13 -34.44 -11.10
C ILE A 285 18.85 -34.47 -10.29
N ASN A 286 18.31 -35.68 -10.11
CA ASN A 286 17.05 -35.89 -9.40
C ASN A 286 17.10 -35.31 -7.97
N ASN A 287 16.07 -34.55 -7.61
CA ASN A 287 15.93 -33.88 -6.32
C ASN A 287 17.06 -32.89 -5.95
N LEU A 288 17.82 -32.39 -6.93
CA LEU A 288 18.82 -31.36 -6.66
C LEU A 288 18.19 -29.97 -6.57
N TYR A 289 17.91 -29.54 -5.33
CA TYR A 289 17.48 -28.18 -5.01
C TYR A 289 18.49 -27.52 -4.07
N GLY A 290 18.66 -26.20 -4.17
CA GLY A 290 19.61 -25.45 -3.35
C GLY A 290 19.45 -25.65 -1.83
N ALA A 291 18.22 -25.81 -1.34
CA ALA A 291 17.97 -26.07 0.09
C ALA A 291 18.21 -27.52 0.53
N VAL A 292 18.29 -28.47 -0.40
CA VAL A 292 18.32 -29.91 -0.12
C VAL A 292 19.75 -30.39 0.07
N TYR A 293 20.55 -30.44 -0.99
CA TYR A 293 21.93 -30.93 -0.88
C TYR A 293 22.93 -29.79 -0.58
N PRO A 294 23.00 -28.69 -1.36
CA PRO A 294 23.97 -27.64 -1.10
C PRO A 294 23.77 -26.96 0.26
N GLY A 295 22.52 -26.65 0.60
CA GLY A 295 22.16 -26.04 1.87
C GLY A 295 22.48 -26.91 3.07
N GLN A 296 22.17 -28.22 3.01
CA GLN A 296 22.47 -29.11 4.14
C GLN A 296 23.96 -29.38 4.31
N ILE A 297 24.71 -29.46 3.22
CA ILE A 297 26.19 -29.54 3.26
C ILE A 297 26.76 -28.26 3.88
N TRP A 298 26.27 -27.09 3.46
CA TRP A 298 26.65 -25.81 4.05
C TRP A 298 26.35 -25.80 5.56
N LYS A 299 25.13 -26.19 5.96
CA LYS A 299 24.70 -26.21 7.35
C LYS A 299 25.56 -27.15 8.20
N ASP A 300 25.78 -28.37 7.75
CA ASP A 300 26.60 -29.35 8.47
C ASP A 300 28.05 -28.84 8.68
N TYR A 301 28.66 -28.29 7.64
CA TYR A 301 29.99 -27.70 7.75
C TYR A 301 30.02 -26.48 8.68
N MET A 302 29.06 -25.57 8.52
CA MET A 302 28.98 -24.34 9.31
C MET A 302 28.69 -24.65 10.78
N ASP A 303 27.81 -25.60 11.10
CA ASP A 303 27.56 -26.07 12.46
C ASP A 303 28.86 -26.61 13.11
N LYS A 304 29.67 -27.38 12.36
CA LYS A 304 30.94 -27.93 12.86
C LYS A 304 31.99 -26.84 13.15
N ILE A 305 32.17 -25.87 12.24
CA ILE A 305 33.19 -24.83 12.45
C ILE A 305 32.77 -23.74 13.45
N HIS A 306 31.47 -23.64 13.79
CA HIS A 306 30.95 -22.70 14.78
C HIS A 306 30.75 -23.28 16.18
N GLN A 307 31.03 -24.56 16.44
CA GLN A 307 30.78 -25.21 17.75
C GLN A 307 31.36 -24.47 18.96
N ASN A 308 32.48 -23.75 18.78
CA ASN A 308 33.17 -23.03 19.86
C ASN A 308 33.09 -21.50 19.71
N LEU A 309 32.24 -21.01 18.82
CA LEU A 309 32.05 -19.57 18.60
C LEU A 309 30.76 -19.13 19.29
N LYS A 310 30.82 -17.97 19.95
CA LYS A 310 29.63 -17.36 20.52
C LYS A 310 28.78 -16.78 19.39
N PRO A 311 27.46 -17.01 19.38
CA PRO A 311 26.55 -16.34 18.46
C PRO A 311 26.79 -14.83 18.43
N GLN A 312 26.91 -14.30 17.21
CA GLN A 312 27.14 -12.88 16.96
C GLN A 312 26.32 -12.44 15.75
N ASP A 313 25.63 -11.31 15.86
CA ASP A 313 24.91 -10.66 14.75
C ASP A 313 25.87 -9.76 13.94
N PHE A 314 25.38 -9.29 12.81
CA PHE A 314 26.04 -8.30 11.97
C PHE A 314 25.94 -6.89 12.59
N GLU A 315 26.97 -6.08 12.39
CA GLU A 315 27.02 -4.73 12.94
C GLU A 315 26.22 -3.76 12.06
N LYS A 316 25.13 -3.20 12.61
CA LYS A 316 24.33 -2.21 11.89
C LYS A 316 25.10 -0.90 11.75
N PRO A 317 25.37 -0.40 10.53
CA PRO A 317 26.02 0.89 10.37
C PRO A 317 25.08 2.04 10.78
N ASP A 318 25.67 3.16 11.22
CA ASP A 318 24.93 4.38 11.57
C ASP A 318 24.23 5.05 10.38
N THR A 319 24.61 4.68 9.15
CA THR A 319 23.93 5.13 7.93
C THR A 319 22.63 4.37 7.66
N VAL A 320 22.33 3.30 8.40
CA VAL A 320 21.03 2.61 8.34
C VAL A 320 20.10 3.17 9.42
N VAL A 321 18.97 3.70 8.97
CA VAL A 321 17.88 4.20 9.81
C VAL A 321 16.60 3.41 9.53
N TYR A 322 15.70 3.36 10.51
CA TYR A 322 14.38 2.76 10.31
C TYR A 322 13.35 3.84 9.99
N LYS A 323 12.47 3.58 9.03
CA LYS A 323 11.32 4.45 8.71
C LYS A 323 10.07 3.60 8.51
N TYR A 324 8.91 4.20 8.81
CA TYR A 324 7.60 3.62 8.56
C TYR A 324 7.13 4.00 7.16
N ILE A 325 6.55 3.04 6.45
CA ILE A 325 5.88 3.31 5.18
C ILE A 325 4.49 2.68 5.15
N ASN A 326 3.61 3.27 4.35
CA ASN A 326 2.35 2.65 3.98
C ASN A 326 2.64 1.38 3.16
N PRO A 327 2.20 0.19 3.60
CA PRO A 327 2.53 -1.04 2.90
C PRO A 327 1.84 -1.17 1.54
N GLN A 328 0.77 -0.43 1.25
CA GLN A 328 0.11 -0.44 -0.06
C GLN A 328 0.80 0.49 -1.07
N THR A 329 1.15 1.71 -0.66
CA THR A 329 1.67 2.76 -1.57
C THR A 329 3.20 2.83 -1.59
N GLY A 330 3.87 2.39 -0.52
CA GLY A 330 5.31 2.54 -0.34
C GLY A 330 5.75 3.93 0.16
N GLU A 331 4.80 4.84 0.39
CA GLU A 331 5.07 6.21 0.85
C GLU A 331 5.41 6.24 2.34
N LYS A 332 6.28 7.17 2.76
CA LYS A 332 6.61 7.38 4.17
C LYS A 332 5.36 7.82 4.94
N VAL A 333 5.17 7.26 6.12
CA VAL A 333 4.06 7.62 7.02
C VAL A 333 4.57 7.94 8.43
N ASP A 334 3.71 8.56 9.23
CA ASP A 334 4.00 8.87 10.62
C ASP A 334 4.18 7.59 11.47
N TYR A 335 4.92 7.75 12.57
CA TYR A 335 5.23 6.69 13.53
C TYR A 335 3.97 5.94 13.93
N ASP A 336 3.97 4.61 13.81
CA ASP A 336 2.89 3.63 14.13
C ASP A 336 1.84 3.29 13.05
N SER A 337 1.77 4.05 11.96
CA SER A 337 0.71 3.88 10.95
C SER A 337 1.09 2.98 9.75
N GLY A 338 2.29 2.39 9.77
CA GLY A 338 2.85 1.64 8.64
C GLY A 338 3.77 0.48 9.00
N VAL A 339 4.39 -0.13 7.98
CA VAL A 339 5.43 -1.15 8.16
C VAL A 339 6.79 -0.47 8.27
N GLN A 340 7.56 -0.88 9.27
CA GLN A 340 8.89 -0.33 9.53
C GLN A 340 9.98 -1.22 8.91
N ASP A 341 10.96 -0.61 8.26
CA ASP A 341 12.17 -1.30 7.80
C ASP A 341 13.31 -0.31 7.62
N MET A 342 14.44 -0.81 7.13
CA MET A 342 15.72 -0.13 6.95
C MET A 342 15.74 0.75 5.70
N PHE A 343 16.41 1.89 5.83
CA PHE A 343 16.66 2.87 4.78
C PHE A 343 18.10 3.36 4.88
N SER A 344 18.69 3.67 3.72
CA SER A 344 19.95 4.41 3.62
C SER A 344 19.72 5.88 3.97
N LYS A 345 20.28 6.36 5.08
CA LYS A 345 20.27 7.79 5.43
C LYS A 345 20.93 8.65 4.34
N PRO A 346 22.12 8.33 3.80
CA PRO A 346 22.71 9.11 2.71
C PRO A 346 21.81 9.24 1.48
N ILE A 347 21.14 8.16 1.06
CA ILE A 347 20.19 8.20 -0.07
C ILE A 347 18.96 9.04 0.28
N LEU A 348 18.45 8.95 1.51
CA LEU A 348 17.33 9.79 1.93
C LEU A 348 17.69 11.28 1.91
N ASP A 349 18.90 11.63 2.34
CA ASP A 349 19.41 13.00 2.31
C ASP A 349 19.59 13.47 0.84
N GLU A 350 20.13 12.61 -0.04
CA GLU A 350 20.26 12.90 -1.49
C GLU A 350 18.90 13.17 -2.15
N ILE A 351 17.89 12.34 -1.88
CA ILE A 351 16.53 12.51 -2.42
C ILE A 351 15.93 13.85 -1.98
N GLU A 352 16.14 14.25 -0.72
CA GLU A 352 15.64 15.51 -0.19
C GLU A 352 16.34 16.72 -0.83
N ASP A 353 17.66 16.62 -1.06
CA ASP A 353 18.43 17.67 -1.74
C ASP A 353 18.04 17.81 -3.22
N GLU A 354 17.80 16.69 -3.92
CA GLU A 354 17.28 16.70 -5.30
C GLU A 354 15.90 17.36 -5.37
N LYS A 355 15.03 17.08 -4.40
CA LYS A 355 13.70 17.70 -4.32
C LYS A 355 13.79 19.21 -4.13
N LYS A 356 14.60 19.68 -3.17
CA LYS A 356 14.82 21.12 -2.94
C LYS A 356 15.38 21.81 -4.17
N LYS A 357 16.31 21.16 -4.88
CA LYS A 357 16.86 21.69 -6.14
C LYS A 357 15.79 21.79 -7.22
N ALA A 358 14.96 20.76 -7.39
CA ALA A 358 13.87 20.77 -8.36
C ALA A 358 12.83 21.87 -8.07
N GLU A 359 12.49 22.08 -6.80
CA GLU A 359 11.60 23.17 -6.36
C GLU A 359 12.21 24.55 -6.64
N ALA A 360 13.52 24.72 -6.38
CA ALA A 360 14.23 25.95 -6.70
C ALA A 360 14.27 26.22 -8.21
N ASP A 361 14.55 25.21 -9.03
CA ASP A 361 14.57 25.31 -10.49
C ASP A 361 13.17 25.64 -11.04
N ALA A 362 12.11 25.04 -10.49
CA ALA A 362 10.73 25.35 -10.84
C ALA A 362 10.36 26.80 -10.49
N ARG A 363 10.75 27.27 -9.31
CA ARG A 363 10.56 28.67 -8.88
C ARG A 363 11.31 29.64 -9.78
N ALA A 364 12.55 29.34 -10.15
CA ALA A 364 13.35 30.18 -11.04
C ALA A 364 12.74 30.27 -12.45
N LYS A 365 12.23 29.15 -12.99
CA LYS A 365 11.50 29.14 -14.26
C LYS A 365 10.21 29.96 -14.19
N LEU A 366 9.46 29.84 -13.11
CA LEU A 366 8.25 30.63 -12.89
C LEU A 366 8.57 32.14 -12.86
N GLU A 367 9.59 32.54 -12.09
CA GLU A 367 10.03 33.94 -12.02
C GLU A 367 10.50 34.47 -13.38
N ALA A 368 11.24 33.67 -14.15
CA ALA A 368 11.67 34.05 -15.50
C ALA A 368 10.47 34.30 -16.44
N ASN A 369 9.46 33.42 -16.40
CA ASN A 369 8.22 33.60 -17.18
C ASN A 369 7.46 34.88 -16.77
N TYR A 370 7.42 35.19 -15.47
CA TYR A 370 6.85 36.45 -15.01
C TYR A 370 7.65 37.64 -15.55
N ARG A 371 8.98 37.64 -15.47
CA ARG A 371 9.82 38.73 -15.98
C ARG A 371 9.65 38.96 -17.48
N GLU A 372 9.53 37.90 -18.28
CA GLU A 372 9.33 38.01 -19.73
C GLU A 372 8.00 38.68 -20.11
N SER A 373 6.94 38.41 -19.34
CA SER A 373 5.59 38.93 -19.57
C SER A 373 5.30 40.25 -18.84
N GLU A 374 6.25 40.75 -18.05
CA GLU A 374 6.13 41.98 -17.27
C GLU A 374 5.89 43.23 -18.15
N PRO A 375 6.59 43.44 -19.28
CA PRO A 375 6.35 44.60 -20.13
C PRO A 375 4.92 44.67 -20.68
N GLN A 376 4.28 43.52 -20.93
CA GLN A 376 2.89 43.45 -21.39
C GLN A 376 1.93 43.79 -20.25
N ARG A 377 2.20 43.32 -19.02
CA ARG A 377 1.42 43.71 -17.84
C ARG A 377 1.56 45.20 -17.54
N GLU A 378 2.76 45.76 -17.64
CA GLU A 378 2.99 47.20 -17.49
C GLU A 378 2.15 48.02 -18.49
N LYS A 379 2.14 47.61 -19.76
CA LYS A 379 1.29 48.26 -20.80
C LYS A 379 -0.19 48.18 -20.47
N GLU A 380 -0.65 47.04 -19.97
CA GLU A 380 -2.06 46.86 -19.61
C GLU A 380 -2.43 47.67 -18.36
N ILE A 381 -1.56 47.71 -17.35
CA ILE A 381 -1.74 48.56 -16.16
C ILE A 381 -1.85 50.02 -16.58
N GLU A 382 -0.96 50.51 -17.45
CA GLU A 382 -1.03 51.88 -17.97
C GLU A 382 -2.34 52.17 -18.70
N ARG A 383 -2.79 51.25 -19.57
CA ARG A 383 -4.06 51.37 -20.29
C ARG A 383 -5.25 51.46 -19.33
N LEU A 384 -5.30 50.57 -18.33
CA LEU A 384 -6.39 50.51 -17.37
C LEU A 384 -6.36 51.69 -16.39
N LEU A 385 -5.18 52.15 -15.96
CA LEU A 385 -5.01 53.35 -15.15
C LEU A 385 -5.51 54.60 -15.88
N GLN A 386 -5.12 54.80 -17.15
CA GLN A 386 -5.63 55.92 -17.95
C GLN A 386 -7.16 55.89 -18.06
N LYS A 387 -7.74 54.70 -18.27
CA LYS A 387 -9.19 54.54 -18.25
C LYS A 387 -9.76 54.94 -16.89
N TYR A 388 -9.28 54.35 -15.80
CA TYR A 388 -9.73 54.62 -14.43
C TYR A 388 -9.64 56.10 -14.04
N GLU A 389 -8.57 56.79 -14.47
CA GLU A 389 -8.39 58.22 -14.26
C GLU A 389 -9.42 59.08 -14.99
N SER A 390 -9.95 58.62 -16.12
CA SER A 390 -11.01 59.30 -16.86
C SER A 390 -12.43 59.03 -16.36
N GLU A 391 -12.62 57.96 -15.57
CA GLU A 391 -13.93 57.57 -15.07
C GLU A 391 -14.42 58.48 -13.92
N SER A 392 -15.74 58.48 -13.70
CA SER A 392 -16.39 59.16 -12.58
C SER A 392 -17.69 58.44 -12.21
N TYR A 393 -17.93 58.29 -10.91
CA TYR A 393 -19.17 57.69 -10.42
C TYR A 393 -20.36 58.60 -10.72
N THR A 394 -21.28 58.11 -11.54
CA THR A 394 -22.47 58.84 -12.05
C THR A 394 -23.77 58.07 -11.91
N SER A 395 -23.71 56.79 -11.54
CA SER A 395 -24.84 55.91 -11.26
C SER A 395 -24.43 54.74 -10.35
N VAL A 396 -25.40 53.93 -9.92
CA VAL A 396 -25.12 52.70 -9.16
C VAL A 396 -24.37 51.67 -10.02
N GLU A 397 -24.68 51.56 -11.32
CA GLU A 397 -23.98 50.67 -12.26
C GLU A 397 -22.53 51.12 -12.50
N SER A 398 -22.29 52.43 -12.49
CA SER A 398 -20.92 52.96 -12.57
C SER A 398 -20.07 52.55 -11.35
N LEU A 399 -20.71 52.25 -10.21
CA LEU A 399 -20.01 51.84 -8.99
C LEU A 399 -19.34 50.48 -9.17
N ASP A 400 -20.09 49.49 -9.62
CA ASP A 400 -19.59 48.13 -9.80
C ASP A 400 -18.53 48.07 -10.90
N THR A 401 -18.72 48.83 -11.99
CA THR A 401 -17.78 48.85 -13.12
C THR A 401 -16.45 49.54 -12.77
N ILE A 402 -16.49 50.68 -12.08
CA ILE A 402 -15.28 51.43 -11.68
C ILE A 402 -14.54 50.71 -10.54
N ASP A 403 -15.25 50.12 -9.58
CA ASP A 403 -14.62 49.34 -8.50
C ASP A 403 -13.95 48.07 -9.06
N SER A 404 -14.62 47.35 -9.98
CA SER A 404 -14.03 46.19 -10.65
C SER A 404 -12.79 46.56 -11.46
N LEU A 405 -12.79 47.74 -12.10
CA LEU A 405 -11.63 48.27 -12.82
C LEU A 405 -10.46 48.54 -11.85
N ARG A 406 -10.72 49.22 -10.71
CA ARG A 406 -9.71 49.46 -9.66
C ARG A 406 -9.11 48.16 -9.15
N ASP A 407 -9.95 47.18 -8.85
CA ASP A 407 -9.51 45.90 -8.28
C ASP A 407 -8.69 45.09 -9.30
N SER A 408 -9.06 45.16 -10.58
CA SER A 408 -8.29 44.56 -11.68
C SER A 408 -6.90 45.21 -11.83
N ILE A 409 -6.81 46.54 -11.72
CA ILE A 409 -5.52 47.25 -11.75
C ILE A 409 -4.67 46.85 -10.55
N ASN A 410 -5.25 46.85 -9.34
CA ASN A 410 -4.53 46.50 -8.11
C ASN A 410 -4.02 45.05 -8.15
N HIS A 411 -4.79 44.13 -8.74
CA HIS A 411 -4.37 42.75 -8.97
C HIS A 411 -3.17 42.66 -9.92
N LEU A 412 -3.20 43.38 -11.06
CA LEU A 412 -2.08 43.40 -12.01
C LEU A 412 -0.82 44.03 -11.43
N ILE A 413 -0.94 45.11 -10.63
CA ILE A 413 0.18 45.73 -9.93
C ILE A 413 0.84 44.72 -8.98
N GLY A 414 0.05 43.92 -8.25
CA GLY A 414 0.56 42.87 -7.37
C GLY A 414 1.34 41.75 -8.08
N GLN A 415 1.34 41.71 -9.41
CA GLN A 415 2.08 40.77 -10.25
C GLN A 415 3.32 41.38 -10.92
N ILE A 416 3.66 42.63 -10.61
CA ILE A 416 4.88 43.29 -11.09
C ILE A 416 6.04 42.95 -10.14
N ILE A 417 7.15 42.45 -10.70
CA ILE A 417 8.35 42.07 -9.95
C ILE A 417 9.21 43.30 -9.63
N ASP A 418 9.28 44.26 -10.54
CA ASP A 418 9.94 45.55 -10.30
C ASP A 418 9.17 46.35 -9.23
N VAL A 419 9.67 46.30 -8.00
CA VAL A 419 9.05 46.91 -6.82
C VAL A 419 8.88 48.43 -7.00
N ASP A 420 9.83 49.10 -7.65
CA ASP A 420 9.77 50.54 -7.84
C ASP A 420 8.65 50.92 -8.81
N LYS A 421 8.49 50.16 -9.91
CA LYS A 421 7.37 50.35 -10.83
C LYS A 421 6.02 50.00 -10.21
N ALA A 422 5.96 48.89 -9.47
CA ALA A 422 4.74 48.49 -8.77
C ALA A 422 4.26 49.59 -7.82
N ASN A 423 5.19 50.16 -7.04
CA ASN A 423 4.90 51.28 -6.14
C ASN A 423 4.44 52.53 -6.92
N LEU A 424 5.07 52.85 -8.05
CA LEU A 424 4.67 53.98 -8.90
C LEU A 424 3.21 53.84 -9.38
N TYR A 425 2.84 52.66 -9.90
CA TYR A 425 1.46 52.41 -10.34
C TYR A 425 0.48 52.41 -9.17
N LYS A 426 0.90 51.87 -8.02
CA LYS A 426 0.08 51.81 -6.81
C LYS A 426 -0.24 53.21 -6.27
N ASP A 427 0.77 54.08 -6.18
CA ASP A 427 0.62 55.47 -5.76
C ASP A 427 -0.36 56.22 -6.67
N ARG A 428 -0.27 55.98 -7.99
CA ARG A 428 -1.16 56.59 -8.99
C ARG A 428 -2.61 56.10 -8.82
N LEU A 429 -2.81 54.80 -8.62
CA LEU A 429 -4.13 54.21 -8.34
C LEU A 429 -4.73 54.77 -7.04
N ASP A 430 -3.95 54.83 -5.96
CA ASP A 430 -4.40 55.23 -4.63
C ASP A 430 -4.71 56.74 -4.58
N LYS A 431 -3.93 57.56 -5.28
CA LYS A 431 -4.22 58.98 -5.47
C LYS A 431 -5.58 59.18 -6.14
N ARG A 432 -5.83 58.53 -7.29
CA ARG A 432 -7.12 58.66 -7.99
C ARG A 432 -8.28 58.11 -7.17
N SER A 433 -8.08 56.98 -6.50
CA SER A 433 -9.07 56.39 -5.59
C SER A 433 -9.46 57.37 -4.48
N SER A 434 -8.49 58.13 -3.96
CA SER A 434 -8.72 59.16 -2.94
C SER A 434 -9.52 60.35 -3.48
N GLU A 435 -9.24 60.79 -4.71
CA GLU A 435 -10.00 61.87 -5.39
C GLU A 435 -11.46 61.47 -5.63
N LEU A 436 -11.71 60.22 -6.02
CA LEU A 436 -13.06 59.72 -6.30
C LEU A 436 -13.86 59.33 -5.06
N LYS A 437 -13.21 59.19 -3.90
CA LYS A 437 -13.80 58.65 -2.65
C LYS A 437 -15.13 59.29 -2.29
N SER A 438 -15.20 60.62 -2.25
CA SER A 438 -16.44 61.31 -1.87
C SER A 438 -17.60 61.06 -2.84
N SER A 439 -17.32 60.93 -4.14
CA SER A 439 -18.35 60.62 -5.15
C SER A 439 -18.78 59.16 -5.06
N ARG A 440 -17.81 58.24 -4.85
CA ARG A 440 -18.07 56.82 -4.60
C ARG A 440 -18.99 56.62 -3.40
N ASP A 441 -18.65 57.22 -2.25
CA ASP A 441 -19.41 57.10 -1.01
C ASP A 441 -20.85 57.61 -1.17
N LYS A 442 -21.07 58.67 -1.97
CA LYS A 442 -22.41 59.15 -2.32
C LYS A 442 -23.22 58.09 -3.07
N TRP A 443 -22.66 57.49 -4.11
CA TRP A 443 -23.37 56.49 -4.92
C TRP A 443 -23.54 55.15 -4.20
N GLU A 444 -22.60 54.79 -3.33
CA GLU A 444 -22.72 53.64 -2.43
C GLU A 444 -23.90 53.83 -1.47
N ASN A 445 -24.05 55.00 -0.86
CA ASN A 445 -25.21 55.31 -0.03
C ASN A 445 -26.53 55.24 -0.81
N ILE A 446 -26.55 55.70 -2.07
CA ILE A 446 -27.72 55.58 -2.94
C ILE A 446 -28.05 54.11 -3.22
N LYS A 447 -27.05 53.29 -3.55
CA LYS A 447 -27.20 51.84 -3.76
C LYS A 447 -27.77 51.15 -2.52
N GLN A 448 -27.22 51.45 -1.35
CA GLN A 448 -27.69 50.88 -0.08
C GLN A 448 -29.13 51.28 0.25
N ASN A 449 -29.52 52.53 -0.03
CA ASN A 449 -30.89 52.98 0.16
C ASN A 449 -31.85 52.28 -0.82
N GLN A 450 -31.48 52.15 -2.10
CA GLN A 450 -32.29 51.42 -3.09
C GLN A 450 -32.47 49.94 -2.70
N GLU A 451 -31.41 49.29 -2.22
CA GLU A 451 -31.48 47.90 -1.78
C GLU A 451 -32.34 47.76 -0.52
N LYS A 452 -32.25 48.71 0.42
CA LYS A 452 -33.12 48.73 1.60
C LYS A 452 -34.59 48.92 1.22
N GLU A 453 -34.90 49.82 0.30
CA GLU A 453 -36.27 49.99 -0.22
C GLU A 453 -36.77 48.74 -0.94
N ARG A 454 -35.90 48.06 -1.70
CA ARG A 454 -36.22 46.80 -2.36
C ARG A 454 -36.52 45.70 -1.35
N GLN A 455 -35.69 45.59 -0.30
CA GLN A 455 -35.88 44.61 0.76
C GLN A 455 -37.19 44.87 1.53
N LEU A 456 -37.49 46.14 1.84
CA LEU A 456 -38.78 46.50 2.46
C LEU A 456 -39.97 46.05 1.60
N LYS A 457 -39.93 46.24 0.29
CA LYS A 457 -40.98 45.76 -0.62
C LYS A 457 -41.08 44.23 -0.66
N ILE A 458 -39.95 43.54 -0.56
CA ILE A 458 -39.93 42.07 -0.47
C ILE A 458 -40.58 41.61 0.85
N ASP A 459 -40.24 42.26 1.96
CA ASP A 459 -40.77 41.94 3.28
C ASP A 459 -42.28 42.23 3.38
N GLU A 460 -42.74 43.33 2.78
CA GLU A 460 -44.17 43.65 2.62
C GLU A 460 -44.89 42.57 1.80
N ASN A 461 -44.34 42.17 0.65
CA ASN A 461 -44.91 41.12 -0.19
C ASN A 461 -44.95 39.77 0.54
N ASN A 462 -43.90 39.41 1.28
CA ASN A 462 -43.85 38.18 2.07
C ASN A 462 -44.90 38.20 3.19
N SER A 463 -45.07 39.33 3.87
CA SER A 463 -46.09 39.51 4.89
C SER A 463 -47.50 39.35 4.32
N GLU A 464 -47.76 39.88 3.12
CA GLU A 464 -49.05 39.71 2.44
C GLU A 464 -49.27 38.25 2.01
N VAL A 465 -48.24 37.55 1.52
CA VAL A 465 -48.29 36.12 1.20
C VAL A 465 -48.60 35.29 2.46
N GLU A 466 -47.96 35.57 3.59
CA GLU A 466 -48.26 34.90 4.86
C GLU A 466 -49.72 35.13 5.28
N ARG A 467 -50.22 36.37 5.14
CA ARG A 467 -51.61 36.69 5.44
C ARG A 467 -52.59 35.92 4.56
N ILE A 468 -52.31 35.81 3.26
CA ILE A 468 -53.09 35.00 2.31
C ILE A 468 -53.04 33.52 2.68
N ASN A 469 -51.87 32.99 3.04
CA ASN A 469 -51.72 31.58 3.42
C ASN A 469 -52.49 31.28 4.72
N LYS A 470 -52.45 32.18 5.71
CA LYS A 470 -53.23 32.05 6.94
C LYS A 470 -54.74 32.11 6.68
N GLN A 471 -55.19 32.98 5.76
CA GLN A 471 -56.58 32.99 5.31
C GLN A 471 -56.97 31.68 4.61
N LYS A 472 -56.12 31.12 3.74
CA LYS A 472 -56.36 29.83 3.10
C LYS A 472 -56.41 28.69 4.10
N GLN A 473 -55.56 28.69 5.12
CA GLN A 473 -55.58 27.69 6.19
C GLN A 473 -56.89 27.77 6.99
N LEU A 474 -57.29 28.98 7.42
CA LEU A 474 -58.58 29.19 8.07
C LEU A 474 -59.76 28.71 7.22
N LEU A 475 -59.70 28.93 5.90
CA LEU A 475 -60.73 28.45 4.98
C LEU A 475 -60.78 26.91 4.93
N ARG A 476 -59.62 26.25 4.88
CA ARG A 476 -59.54 24.77 4.92
C ARG A 476 -60.03 24.21 6.25
N GLU A 477 -59.65 24.82 7.37
CA GLU A 477 -60.15 24.42 8.69
C GLU A 477 -61.67 24.58 8.79
N GLN A 478 -62.24 25.62 8.17
CA GLN A 478 -63.70 25.78 8.07
C GLN A 478 -64.35 24.71 7.19
N GLU A 479 -63.75 24.37 6.06
CA GLU A 479 -64.22 23.29 5.18
C GLU A 479 -64.16 21.91 5.87
N GLU A 480 -63.09 21.62 6.61
CA GLU A 480 -62.95 20.39 7.40
C GLU A 480 -64.00 20.32 8.52
N LEU A 481 -64.21 21.41 9.27
CA LEU A 481 -65.26 21.49 10.29
C LEU A 481 -66.67 21.32 9.72
N GLN A 482 -66.90 21.80 8.50
CA GLN A 482 -68.16 21.61 7.78
C GLN A 482 -68.36 20.13 7.42
N GLN A 483 -67.31 19.47 6.88
CA GLN A 483 -67.34 18.04 6.56
C GLN A 483 -67.53 17.16 7.79
N GLU A 484 -66.85 17.46 8.90
CA GLU A 484 -67.04 16.73 10.17
C GLU A 484 -68.48 16.85 10.69
N LYS A 485 -69.09 18.03 10.59
CA LYS A 485 -70.50 18.22 10.97
C LYS A 485 -71.44 17.40 10.08
N GLU A 486 -71.20 17.36 8.78
CA GLU A 486 -71.99 16.56 7.84
C GLU A 486 -71.83 15.06 8.12
N GLN A 487 -70.62 14.60 8.44
CA GLN A 487 -70.36 13.21 8.80
C GLN A 487 -71.03 12.82 10.12
N GLN A 488 -70.93 13.65 11.15
CA GLN A 488 -71.61 13.40 12.43
C GLN A 488 -73.13 13.35 12.29
N GLN A 489 -73.72 14.19 11.44
CA GLN A 489 -75.16 14.11 11.14
C GLN A 489 -75.55 12.80 10.45
N LYS A 490 -74.69 12.30 9.56
CA LYS A 490 -74.89 11.02 8.87
C LYS A 490 -74.80 9.83 9.82
N GLU A 491 -73.76 9.78 10.66
CA GLU A 491 -73.59 8.73 11.68
C GLU A 491 -74.73 8.72 12.72
N GLN A 492 -75.28 9.90 13.05
CA GLN A 492 -76.43 10.01 13.94
C GLN A 492 -77.74 9.54 13.30
N GLN A 493 -77.90 9.69 11.98
CA GLN A 493 -79.02 9.11 11.24
C GLN A 493 -78.93 7.59 11.13
N ASP A 494 -77.75 7.06 10.83
CA ASP A 494 -77.54 5.61 10.68
C ASP A 494 -77.74 4.87 12.02
N ASN A 495 -77.23 5.40 13.13
CA ASN A 495 -77.44 4.81 14.47
C ASN A 495 -78.92 4.78 14.89
N ASN A 496 -79.70 5.83 14.60
CA ASN A 496 -81.14 5.83 14.90
C ASN A 496 -81.89 4.75 14.08
N SER A 497 -81.47 4.48 12.83
CA SER A 497 -82.08 3.44 12.00
C SER A 497 -81.82 2.02 12.52
N GLU A 498 -80.66 1.77 13.13
CA GLU A 498 -80.29 0.45 13.64
C GLU A 498 -81.02 0.12 14.95
N GLU A 499 -81.12 1.10 15.86
CA GLU A 499 -81.92 0.98 17.10
C GLU A 499 -83.41 0.70 16.83
N GLU A 500 -84.00 1.32 15.80
CA GLU A 500 -85.39 1.08 15.41
C GLU A 500 -85.63 -0.35 14.90
N LYS A 501 -84.63 -0.94 14.23
CA LYS A 501 -84.72 -2.30 13.67
C LYS A 501 -84.66 -3.36 14.77
N GLU A 502 -83.73 -3.23 15.73
CA GLU A 502 -83.63 -4.14 16.88
C GLU A 502 -84.89 -4.11 17.76
N ALA A 503 -85.50 -2.93 17.90
CA ALA A 503 -86.74 -2.78 18.66
C ALA A 503 -87.94 -3.45 17.99
N ALA A 504 -88.09 -3.31 16.68
CA ALA A 504 -89.15 -3.99 15.93
C ALA A 504 -89.02 -5.53 16.04
N GLU A 505 -87.79 -6.05 16.04
CA GLU A 505 -87.53 -7.48 16.28
C GLU A 505 -87.91 -7.90 17.71
N ALA A 506 -87.58 -7.10 18.72
CA ALA A 506 -87.96 -7.37 20.11
C ALA A 506 -89.49 -7.41 20.30
N VAL A 507 -90.24 -6.50 19.64
CA VAL A 507 -91.72 -6.51 19.64
C VAL A 507 -92.23 -7.83 19.07
N SER A 508 -91.77 -8.20 17.88
CA SER A 508 -92.17 -9.47 17.22
C SER A 508 -91.87 -10.68 18.11
N LYS A 509 -90.70 -10.71 18.75
CA LYS A 509 -90.27 -11.83 19.58
C LYS A 509 -91.16 -12.01 20.80
N VAL A 510 -91.51 -10.93 21.51
CA VAL A 510 -92.41 -10.99 22.68
C VAL A 510 -93.84 -11.38 22.28
N GLN A 511 -94.34 -10.87 21.15
CA GLN A 511 -95.69 -11.19 20.68
C GLN A 511 -95.86 -12.64 20.22
N SER A 512 -94.79 -13.30 19.75
CA SER A 512 -94.87 -14.66 19.20
C SER A 512 -95.15 -15.77 20.22
N PHE A 513 -95.05 -15.51 21.53
CA PHE A 513 -95.36 -16.52 22.56
C PHE A 513 -96.87 -16.74 22.74
N SER A 514 -97.30 -18.01 22.76
CA SER A 514 -98.71 -18.43 22.90
C SER A 514 -99.34 -18.03 24.25
N SER A 515 -100.66 -17.84 24.27
CA SER A 515 -101.46 -17.38 25.44
C SER A 515 -101.95 -18.51 26.38
N ASP A 516 -101.37 -19.71 26.30
CA ASP A 516 -101.86 -20.89 27.03
C ASP A 516 -101.11 -21.10 28.37
N THR A 517 -101.78 -20.83 29.48
CA THR A 517 -101.21 -20.61 30.83
C THR A 517 -101.17 -21.88 31.70
N SER A 518 -100.22 -22.79 31.46
CA SER A 518 -100.07 -23.97 32.35
C SER A 518 -98.66 -24.40 32.77
N LYS A 519 -97.59 -23.68 32.40
CA LYS A 519 -96.24 -23.80 33.03
C LYS A 519 -95.50 -22.46 32.96
N SER A 520 -94.77 -22.08 34.01
CA SER A 520 -93.89 -20.90 33.99
C SER A 520 -92.76 -21.10 32.98
N ASP A 521 -92.89 -20.51 31.78
CA ASP A 521 -91.85 -20.59 30.74
C ASP A 521 -90.78 -19.52 30.99
N SER A 522 -89.60 -19.97 31.44
CA SER A 522 -88.47 -19.10 31.75
C SER A 522 -88.00 -18.27 30.53
N ASN A 523 -88.26 -18.75 29.31
CA ASN A 523 -87.88 -18.04 28.08
C ASN A 523 -88.76 -16.81 27.81
N LEU A 524 -90.04 -16.86 28.21
CA LEU A 524 -90.94 -15.71 28.12
C LEU A 524 -90.51 -14.63 29.12
N GLN A 525 -90.20 -15.02 30.37
CA GLN A 525 -89.69 -14.07 31.38
C GLN A 525 -88.39 -13.39 30.93
N ALA A 526 -87.44 -14.13 30.36
CA ALA A 526 -86.21 -13.56 29.82
C ALA A 526 -86.48 -12.59 28.66
N SER A 527 -87.37 -12.96 27.73
CA SER A 527 -87.70 -12.12 26.56
C SER A 527 -88.46 -10.84 26.94
N VAL A 528 -89.37 -10.93 27.92
CA VAL A 528 -90.07 -9.76 28.48
C VAL A 528 -89.08 -8.85 29.22
N SER A 529 -88.14 -9.41 29.99
CA SER A 529 -87.12 -8.62 30.70
C SER A 529 -86.17 -7.89 29.74
N ASP A 530 -85.71 -8.56 28.68
CA ASP A 530 -84.90 -7.93 27.62
C ASP A 530 -85.68 -6.83 26.89
N ALA A 531 -86.96 -7.08 26.59
CA ALA A 531 -87.84 -6.07 25.99
C ALA A 531 -88.06 -4.85 26.91
N VAL A 532 -88.24 -5.06 28.21
CA VAL A 532 -88.33 -3.95 29.20
C VAL A 532 -87.08 -3.10 29.20
N PHE A 533 -85.89 -3.72 29.19
CA PHE A 533 -84.63 -2.98 29.15
C PHE A 533 -84.48 -2.15 27.87
N LYS A 534 -84.99 -2.65 26.74
CA LYS A 534 -84.95 -1.96 25.44
C LYS A 534 -85.93 -0.81 25.33
N ILE A 535 -87.09 -0.88 26.00
CA ILE A 535 -88.09 0.20 26.02
C ILE A 535 -87.46 1.54 26.44
N ASP A 536 -86.66 1.56 27.51
CA ASP A 536 -86.13 2.82 28.06
C ASP A 536 -85.01 3.42 27.19
N LYS A 537 -84.45 2.65 26.26
CA LYS A 537 -83.42 3.12 25.32
C LYS A 537 -83.99 3.57 23.98
N LEU A 538 -85.23 3.20 23.67
CA LEU A 538 -85.90 3.53 22.42
C LEU A 538 -86.35 4.99 22.35
N ARG A 539 -85.77 5.74 21.41
CA ARG A 539 -86.16 7.13 21.13
C ARG A 539 -87.41 7.23 20.25
N ASN A 540 -87.69 6.23 19.41
CA ASN A 540 -88.89 6.19 18.58
C ASN A 540 -90.13 5.88 19.45
N GLN A 541 -90.93 6.91 19.72
CA GLN A 541 -92.08 6.82 20.62
C GLN A 541 -93.15 5.81 20.17
N VAL A 542 -93.28 5.57 18.86
CA VAL A 542 -94.27 4.63 18.32
C VAL A 542 -93.86 3.18 18.60
N LEU A 543 -92.61 2.83 18.29
CA LEU A 543 -92.06 1.50 18.60
C LEU A 543 -91.95 1.27 20.11
N GLN A 544 -91.56 2.30 20.87
CA GLN A 544 -91.55 2.24 22.32
C GLN A 544 -92.95 1.95 22.88
N GLY A 545 -93.99 2.58 22.32
CA GLY A 545 -95.38 2.32 22.68
C GLY A 545 -95.83 0.90 22.34
N ALA A 546 -95.49 0.40 21.15
CA ALA A 546 -95.82 -0.95 20.73
C ALA A 546 -95.12 -2.02 21.60
N LEU A 547 -93.84 -1.81 21.94
CA LEU A 547 -93.09 -2.71 22.81
C LEU A 547 -93.61 -2.69 24.26
N LYS A 548 -93.97 -1.50 24.78
CA LYS A 548 -94.65 -1.37 26.08
C LYS A 548 -95.95 -2.16 26.13
N GLN A 549 -96.78 -2.05 25.09
CA GLN A 549 -98.04 -2.78 25.02
C GLN A 549 -97.80 -4.29 24.94
N ALA A 550 -96.89 -4.75 24.08
CA ALA A 550 -96.55 -6.17 23.94
C ALA A 550 -96.03 -6.77 25.26
N VAL A 551 -95.17 -6.04 25.96
CA VAL A 551 -94.69 -6.41 27.31
C VAL A 551 -95.85 -6.45 28.30
N TYR A 552 -96.70 -5.41 28.34
CA TYR A 552 -97.83 -5.34 29.26
C TYR A 552 -98.80 -6.51 29.10
N ASP A 553 -99.18 -6.82 27.86
CA ASP A 553 -100.10 -7.92 27.54
C ASP A 553 -99.54 -9.29 28.00
N LYS A 554 -98.22 -9.49 27.91
CA LYS A 554 -97.58 -10.75 28.34
C LYS A 554 -97.26 -10.80 29.83
N VAL A 555 -96.95 -9.68 30.47
CA VAL A 555 -96.80 -9.61 31.94
C VAL A 555 -98.12 -9.93 32.63
N LEU A 556 -99.26 -9.54 32.04
CA LEU A 556 -100.60 -9.91 32.52
C LEU A 556 -100.89 -11.41 32.40
N LEU A 557 -100.29 -12.12 31.43
CA LEU A 557 -100.38 -13.58 31.30
C LEU A 557 -99.42 -14.33 32.24
N LEU A 558 -98.33 -13.70 32.69
CA LEU A 558 -97.37 -14.24 33.64
C LEU A 558 -97.80 -14.07 35.12
N LYS A 559 -98.81 -13.25 35.39
CA LYS A 559 -99.44 -13.05 36.70
C LYS A 559 -100.72 -13.88 36.80
#